data_AF-A0A951ZJX7-F1
#
_entry.id   AF-A0A951ZJX7-F1
#
_cell.length_a   1.000
_cell.length_b   1.000
_cell.length_c   1.000
_cell.angle_alpha   90.00
_cell.angle_beta   90.00
_cell.angle_gamma   90.00
#
_symmetry.space_group_name_H-M   'P 1'
#
loop_
_entity.id
_entity.type
_entity.pdbx_description
1 polymer ?
#
loop_
_entity_poly.entity_id
_entity_poly.type
_entity_poly.pdbx_seq_one_letter_code
_entity_poly.pdbx_strand_id
1 'polypeptide(L)'
;QAFWNEYRFLSAKLSLKAMPDHMWKYGRMRPPNFPTVRIVQFASLIHHSSSLFSRMIEINKYEEAMQWLTQPVSAYWQYRYQPDGKPSKKRNQMGLQSAQSLILNVTAPFMFLYGRERHIEDLTDRAIDMLQQLPSEKNHVVTLFDALGVKSYSAANSQALLILKLRYCDKKQCLRCIFGNRLLTQNDK
;
A
#
# COMPACT_ATOMS: atom_id res chain seq x y z
N GLN A 1 -28.79 -17.91 -8.46
CA GLN A 1 -29.36 -17.61 -9.79
C GLN A 1 -29.22 -16.13 -10.20
N ALA A 2 -29.65 -15.15 -9.41
CA ALA A 2 -29.67 -13.73 -9.81
C ALA A 2 -28.29 -13.12 -10.21
N PHE A 3 -27.25 -13.32 -9.40
CA PHE A 3 -25.91 -12.77 -9.69
C PHE A 3 -25.26 -13.30 -10.97
N TRP A 4 -25.52 -14.56 -11.33
CA TRP A 4 -25.01 -15.15 -12.57
C TRP A 4 -25.69 -14.57 -13.81
N ASN A 5 -26.98 -14.23 -13.70
CA ASN A 5 -27.71 -13.57 -14.78
C ASN A 5 -27.21 -12.14 -14.97
N GLU A 6 -27.02 -11.39 -13.87
CA GLU A 6 -26.44 -10.05 -13.90
C GLU A 6 -25.03 -10.05 -14.50
N TYR A 7 -24.17 -10.97 -14.06
CA TYR A 7 -22.83 -11.11 -14.62
C TYR A 7 -22.86 -11.41 -16.13
N ARG A 8 -23.72 -12.34 -16.59
CA ARG A 8 -23.85 -12.67 -18.01
C ARG A 8 -24.33 -11.46 -18.83
N PHE A 9 -25.30 -10.72 -18.31
CA PHE A 9 -25.79 -9.50 -18.93
C PHE A 9 -24.69 -8.44 -19.06
N LEU A 10 -23.98 -8.13 -17.96
CA LEU A 10 -22.89 -7.15 -17.96
C LEU A 10 -21.71 -7.59 -18.82
N SER A 11 -21.37 -8.88 -18.80
CA SER A 11 -20.31 -9.46 -19.62
C SER A 11 -20.60 -9.29 -21.12
N ALA A 12 -21.84 -9.57 -21.54
CA ALA A 12 -22.27 -9.34 -22.92
C ALA A 12 -22.28 -7.84 -23.27
N LYS A 13 -22.87 -7.01 -22.40
CA LYS A 13 -22.99 -5.55 -22.61
C LYS A 13 -21.64 -4.85 -22.73
N LEU A 14 -20.66 -5.25 -21.91
CA LEU A 14 -19.33 -4.62 -21.85
C LEU A 14 -18.27 -5.40 -22.63
N SER A 15 -18.66 -6.45 -23.36
CA SER A 15 -17.73 -7.33 -24.10
C SER A 15 -16.58 -7.87 -23.23
N LEU A 16 -16.88 -8.23 -21.98
CA LEU A 16 -15.87 -8.71 -21.04
C LEU A 16 -15.40 -10.10 -21.47
N LYS A 17 -14.09 -10.25 -21.64
CA LYS A 17 -13.46 -11.56 -21.87
C LYS A 17 -12.97 -12.12 -20.54
N ALA A 18 -13.45 -13.30 -20.18
CA ALA A 18 -12.97 -14.01 -19.00
C ALA A 18 -11.47 -14.28 -19.13
N MET A 19 -10.75 -14.11 -18.02
CA MET A 19 -9.33 -14.44 -17.96
C MET A 19 -9.16 -15.96 -17.96
N PRO A 20 -8.35 -16.54 -18.88
CA PRO A 20 -7.98 -17.95 -18.84
C PRO A 20 -7.52 -18.44 -17.47
N ASP A 21 -7.98 -19.62 -17.06
CA ASP A 21 -7.75 -20.17 -15.72
C ASP A 21 -6.26 -20.28 -15.36
N HIS A 22 -5.41 -20.64 -16.32
CA HIS A 22 -3.96 -20.79 -16.10
C HIS A 22 -3.25 -19.46 -15.77
N MET A 23 -3.86 -18.31 -16.05
CA MET A 23 -3.32 -17.01 -15.64
C MET A 23 -3.51 -16.72 -14.16
N TRP A 24 -4.42 -17.43 -13.49
CA TRP A 24 -4.57 -17.34 -12.04
C TRP A 24 -3.39 -18.05 -11.36
N LYS A 25 -2.40 -17.26 -10.96
CA LYS A 25 -1.23 -17.77 -10.25
C LYS A 25 -1.59 -17.97 -8.78
N TYR A 26 -1.59 -19.22 -8.30
CA TYR A 26 -1.71 -19.56 -6.88
C TYR A 26 -0.43 -20.19 -6.30
N GLY A 27 0.41 -20.75 -7.17
CA GLY A 27 1.65 -21.43 -6.77
C GLY A 27 2.63 -20.51 -6.05
N ARG A 28 3.33 -21.06 -5.04
CA ARG A 28 4.35 -20.38 -4.21
C ARG A 28 3.83 -19.20 -3.37
N MET A 29 2.52 -18.97 -3.33
CA MET A 29 1.90 -17.97 -2.46
C MET A 29 1.27 -18.62 -1.23
N ARG A 30 1.26 -17.87 -0.13
CA ARG A 30 0.46 -18.24 1.05
C ARG A 30 -1.01 -17.95 0.76
N PRO A 31 -1.97 -18.76 1.24
CA PRO A 31 -3.39 -18.59 0.93
C PRO A 31 -3.98 -17.18 1.11
N PRO A 32 -3.60 -16.39 2.15
CA PRO A 32 -4.08 -15.01 2.30
C PRO A 32 -3.65 -14.04 1.17
N ASN A 33 -2.63 -14.40 0.39
CA ASN A 33 -2.12 -13.61 -0.72
C ASN A 33 -2.68 -14.04 -2.08
N PHE A 34 -3.60 -15.00 -2.11
CA PHE A 34 -4.17 -15.46 -3.37
C PHE A 34 -4.92 -14.34 -4.11
N PRO A 35 -4.91 -14.33 -5.46
CA PRO A 35 -5.54 -13.26 -6.23
C PRO A 35 -7.04 -13.14 -5.95
N THR A 36 -7.73 -14.27 -5.75
CA THR A 36 -9.14 -14.33 -5.34
C THR A 36 -9.40 -13.56 -4.05
N VAL A 37 -8.56 -13.74 -3.04
CA VAL A 37 -8.67 -13.03 -1.75
C VAL A 37 -8.48 -11.52 -1.95
N ARG A 38 -7.49 -11.12 -2.76
CA ARG A 38 -7.22 -9.70 -3.03
C ARG A 38 -8.36 -9.03 -3.79
N ILE A 39 -8.94 -9.71 -4.78
CA ILE A 39 -10.11 -9.22 -5.52
C ILE A 39 -11.32 -9.06 -4.59
N VAL A 40 -11.57 -10.04 -3.72
CA VAL A 40 -12.70 -9.97 -2.78
C VAL A 40 -12.51 -8.85 -1.75
N GLN A 41 -11.29 -8.67 -1.23
CA GLN A 41 -10.97 -7.55 -0.34
C GLN A 41 -11.19 -6.21 -1.03
N PHE A 42 -10.77 -6.08 -2.29
CA PHE A 42 -10.99 -4.87 -3.09
C PHE A 42 -12.46 -4.63 -3.40
N ALA A 43 -13.21 -5.68 -3.77
CA ALA A 43 -14.65 -5.61 -3.99
C ALA A 43 -15.40 -5.18 -2.72
N SER A 44 -14.97 -5.67 -1.55
CA SER A 44 -15.51 -5.19 -0.27
C SER A 44 -15.22 -3.71 -0.03
N LEU A 45 -14.01 -3.26 -0.33
CA LEU A 45 -13.65 -1.85 -0.20
C LEU A 45 -14.54 -0.96 -1.09
N ILE A 46 -14.79 -1.38 -2.34
CA ILE A 46 -15.72 -0.69 -3.24
C ILE A 46 -17.14 -0.69 -2.67
N HIS A 47 -17.61 -1.84 -2.18
CA HIS A 47 -18.98 -1.96 -1.66
C HIS A 47 -19.25 -1.05 -0.45
N HIS A 48 -18.26 -0.89 0.43
CA HIS A 48 -18.35 -0.04 1.62
C HIS A 48 -17.96 1.43 1.36
N SER A 49 -17.66 1.80 0.10
CA SER A 49 -17.29 3.17 -0.27
C SER A 49 -18.25 3.70 -1.32
N SER A 50 -18.80 4.90 -1.12
CA SER A 50 -19.58 5.60 -2.17
C SER A 50 -18.73 5.91 -3.41
N SER A 51 -17.44 6.21 -3.20
CA SER A 51 -16.41 6.41 -4.24
C SER A 51 -15.04 6.18 -3.61
N LEU A 52 -14.21 5.31 -4.21
CA LEU A 52 -12.88 5.01 -3.66
C LEU A 52 -11.98 6.24 -3.64
N PHE A 53 -12.01 7.02 -4.72
CA PHE A 53 -11.16 8.19 -4.88
C PHE A 53 -11.57 9.30 -3.90
N SER A 54 -12.86 9.64 -3.86
CA SER A 54 -13.38 10.68 -2.96
C SER A 54 -13.10 10.30 -1.51
N ARG A 55 -13.34 9.03 -1.16
CA ARG A 55 -13.05 8.55 0.18
C ARG A 55 -11.57 8.69 0.52
N MET A 56 -10.67 8.36 -0.41
CA MET A 56 -9.22 8.43 -0.18
C MET A 56 -8.75 9.86 0.17
N ILE A 57 -9.22 10.88 -0.56
CA ILE A 57 -8.82 12.27 -0.32
C ILE A 57 -9.49 12.89 0.92
N GLU A 58 -10.57 12.30 1.42
CA GLU A 58 -11.26 12.73 2.65
C GLU A 58 -10.63 12.16 3.94
N ILE A 59 -9.71 11.19 3.85
CA ILE A 59 -9.10 10.54 5.04
C ILE A 59 -8.15 11.48 5.76
N ASN A 60 -8.53 11.91 6.97
CA ASN A 60 -7.75 12.92 7.71
C ASN A 60 -6.60 12.31 8.50
N LYS A 61 -6.76 11.06 8.95
CA LYS A 61 -5.82 10.41 9.87
C LYS A 61 -5.43 9.00 9.42
N TYR A 62 -4.28 8.54 9.89
CA TYR A 62 -3.79 7.18 9.64
C TYR A 62 -4.79 6.11 10.12
N GLU A 63 -5.41 6.29 11.29
CA GLU A 63 -6.38 5.36 11.83
C GLU A 63 -7.62 5.23 10.93
N GLU A 64 -8.06 6.34 10.35
CA GLU A 64 -9.17 6.35 9.40
C GLU A 64 -8.81 5.58 8.12
N ALA A 65 -7.58 5.74 7.61
CA ALA A 65 -7.08 4.97 6.48
C ALA A 65 -7.08 3.46 6.79
N MET A 66 -6.60 3.10 7.97
CA MET A 66 -6.54 1.72 8.42
C MET A 66 -7.92 1.10 8.57
N GLN A 67 -8.88 1.80 9.18
CA GLN A 67 -10.27 1.34 9.31
C GLN A 67 -10.94 1.19 7.94
N TRP A 68 -10.70 2.12 7.03
CA TRP A 68 -11.23 2.06 5.67
C TRP A 68 -10.64 0.88 4.88
N LEU A 69 -9.33 0.64 4.94
CA LEU A 69 -8.70 -0.47 4.20
C LEU A 69 -9.02 -1.85 4.78
N THR A 70 -9.42 -1.92 6.06
CA THR A 70 -9.68 -3.19 6.75
C THR A 70 -11.17 -3.56 6.83
N GLN A 71 -12.01 -3.01 5.96
CA GLN A 71 -13.44 -3.36 5.90
C GLN A 71 -13.65 -4.89 5.76
N PRO A 72 -14.67 -5.44 6.45
CA PRO A 72 -14.91 -6.88 6.46
C PRO A 72 -15.36 -7.36 5.08
N VAL A 73 -14.98 -8.57 4.70
CA VAL A 73 -15.55 -9.26 3.54
C VAL A 73 -16.85 -9.97 3.95
N SER A 74 -17.67 -10.35 2.95
CA SER A 74 -18.93 -11.07 3.23
C SER A 74 -18.70 -12.39 3.96
N ALA A 75 -19.72 -12.86 4.70
CA ALA A 75 -19.62 -14.05 5.55
C ALA A 75 -19.09 -15.30 4.81
N TYR A 76 -19.48 -15.49 3.55
CA TYR A 76 -18.97 -16.57 2.70
C TYR A 76 -17.44 -16.50 2.53
N TRP A 77 -16.91 -15.30 2.26
CA TRP A 77 -15.50 -15.07 1.98
C TRP A 77 -14.63 -14.94 3.22
N GLN A 78 -15.22 -14.64 4.38
CA GLN A 78 -14.48 -14.50 5.63
C GLN A 78 -13.62 -15.72 5.94
N TYR A 79 -14.02 -16.92 5.52
CA TYR A 79 -13.30 -18.15 5.78
C TYR A 79 -12.95 -18.91 4.49
N ARG A 80 -12.94 -18.29 3.31
CA ARG A 80 -12.65 -19.00 2.04
C ARG A 80 -11.61 -18.28 1.20
N TYR A 81 -10.58 -19.00 0.79
CA TYR A 81 -9.53 -18.44 -0.07
C TYR A 81 -9.88 -18.54 -1.56
N GLN A 82 -10.72 -19.50 -1.93
CA GLN A 82 -11.14 -19.76 -3.30
C GLN A 82 -12.65 -20.02 -3.32
N PRO A 83 -13.34 -19.74 -4.45
CA PRO A 83 -14.71 -20.16 -4.64
C PRO A 83 -14.83 -21.67 -4.40
N ASP A 84 -15.83 -22.07 -3.62
CA ASP A 84 -16.17 -23.47 -3.30
C ASP A 84 -15.04 -24.29 -2.64
N GLY A 85 -13.93 -23.65 -2.28
CA GLY A 85 -12.83 -24.25 -1.54
C GLY A 85 -13.19 -24.49 -0.09
N LYS A 86 -12.45 -25.37 0.61
CA LYS A 86 -12.70 -25.70 2.02
C LYS A 86 -12.60 -24.45 2.92
N PRO A 87 -13.44 -24.33 3.97
CA PRO A 87 -13.32 -23.24 4.93
C PRO A 87 -11.95 -23.26 5.62
N SER A 88 -11.40 -22.07 5.87
CA SER A 88 -10.22 -21.85 6.70
C SER A 88 -10.62 -21.57 8.14
N LYS A 89 -9.73 -21.90 9.08
CA LYS A 89 -9.85 -21.46 10.48
C LYS A 89 -9.51 -19.98 10.66
N LYS A 90 -8.79 -19.38 9.71
CA LYS A 90 -8.35 -17.97 9.77
C LYS A 90 -9.30 -17.11 8.95
N ARG A 91 -9.54 -15.89 9.45
CA ARG A 91 -10.32 -14.88 8.74
C ARG A 91 -9.51 -14.28 7.58
N ASN A 92 -10.15 -14.13 6.43
CA ASN A 92 -9.57 -13.59 5.20
C ASN A 92 -9.77 -12.08 5.08
N GLN A 93 -9.66 -11.39 6.20
CA GLN A 93 -9.69 -9.94 6.26
C GLN A 93 -8.32 -9.37 5.88
N MET A 94 -8.31 -8.13 5.40
CA MET A 94 -7.06 -7.42 5.19
C MET A 94 -6.32 -7.28 6.53
N GLY A 95 -5.11 -7.81 6.59
CA GLY A 95 -4.27 -7.71 7.78
C GLY A 95 -3.58 -6.35 7.88
N LEU A 96 -3.14 -6.00 9.09
CA LEU A 96 -2.43 -4.75 9.40
C LEU A 96 -1.31 -4.43 8.38
N GLN A 97 -0.41 -5.39 8.15
CA GLN A 97 0.73 -5.22 7.24
C GLN A 97 0.31 -4.96 5.78
N SER A 98 -0.80 -5.57 5.32
CA SER A 98 -1.31 -5.33 3.97
C SER A 98 -1.91 -3.93 3.85
N ALA A 99 -2.68 -3.48 4.85
CA ALA A 99 -3.24 -2.14 4.89
C ALA A 99 -2.14 -1.08 4.97
N GLN A 100 -1.15 -1.25 5.85
CA GLN A 100 0.02 -0.37 5.94
C GLN A 100 0.80 -0.29 4.62
N SER A 101 0.95 -1.42 3.91
CA SER A 101 1.58 -1.45 2.59
C SER A 101 0.78 -0.67 1.54
N LEU A 102 -0.56 -0.74 1.57
CA LEU A 102 -1.41 0.08 0.70
C LEU A 102 -1.31 1.57 1.07
N ILE A 103 -1.22 1.93 2.34
CA ILE A 103 -1.02 3.33 2.73
C ILE A 103 0.31 3.84 2.20
N LEU A 104 1.39 3.08 2.43
CA LEU A 104 2.74 3.43 2.01
C LEU A 104 2.87 3.58 0.48
N ASN A 105 2.30 2.63 -0.28
CA ASN A 105 2.52 2.53 -1.73
C ASN A 105 1.42 3.18 -2.58
N VAL A 106 0.23 3.41 -2.03
CA VAL A 106 -0.94 3.86 -2.79
C VAL A 106 -1.53 5.11 -2.15
N THR A 107 -2.08 5.01 -0.94
CA THR A 107 -2.87 6.11 -0.34
C THR A 107 -2.05 7.37 -0.16
N ALA A 108 -0.91 7.31 0.56
CA ALA A 108 -0.09 8.49 0.80
C ALA A 108 0.54 9.05 -0.48
N PRO A 109 1.19 8.26 -1.35
CA PRO A 109 1.75 8.79 -2.61
C PRO A 109 0.70 9.44 -3.51
N PHE A 110 -0.49 8.85 -3.60
CA PHE A 110 -1.55 9.39 -4.44
C PHE A 110 -2.17 10.66 -3.85
N MET A 111 -2.43 10.69 -2.54
CA MET A 111 -2.89 11.91 -1.84
C MET A 111 -1.88 13.05 -2.02
N PHE A 112 -0.58 12.76 -1.85
CA PHE A 112 0.49 13.74 -2.05
C PHE A 112 0.51 14.26 -3.49
N LEU A 113 0.47 13.36 -4.48
CA LEU A 113 0.44 13.77 -5.89
C LEU A 113 -0.78 14.63 -6.18
N TYR A 114 -1.98 14.19 -5.79
CA TYR A 114 -3.22 14.92 -6.05
C TYR A 114 -3.21 16.30 -5.38
N GLY A 115 -2.77 16.38 -4.11
CA GLY A 115 -2.65 17.64 -3.37
C GLY A 115 -1.70 18.60 -4.07
N ARG A 116 -0.55 18.11 -4.53
CA ARG A 116 0.43 18.92 -5.27
C ARG A 116 -0.11 19.43 -6.60
N GLU A 117 -0.73 18.56 -7.42
CA GLU A 117 -1.28 18.94 -8.72
C GLU A 117 -2.49 19.89 -8.60
N ARG A 118 -3.18 19.90 -7.46
CA ARG A 118 -4.33 20.76 -7.17
C ARG A 118 -4.02 21.95 -6.26
N HIS A 119 -2.76 22.11 -5.84
CA HIS A 119 -2.34 23.13 -4.88
C HIS A 119 -3.12 23.10 -3.55
N ILE A 120 -3.39 21.89 -3.04
CA ILE A 120 -4.05 21.65 -1.74
C ILE A 120 -2.99 21.16 -0.76
N GLU A 121 -2.37 22.09 -0.04
CA GLU A 121 -1.27 21.82 0.91
C GLU A 121 -1.69 20.89 2.05
N ASP A 122 -2.90 21.05 2.59
CA ASP A 122 -3.46 20.17 3.62
C ASP A 122 -3.37 18.69 3.22
N LEU A 123 -3.63 18.36 1.94
CA LEU A 123 -3.61 16.99 1.48
C LEU A 123 -2.18 16.45 1.34
N THR A 124 -1.21 17.30 0.97
CA THR A 124 0.19 16.91 0.95
C THR A 124 0.72 16.68 2.35
N ASP A 125 0.35 17.53 3.31
CA ASP A 125 0.77 17.42 4.70
C ASP A 125 0.18 16.16 5.35
N ARG A 126 -1.11 15.91 5.17
CA ARG A 126 -1.77 14.67 5.64
C ARG A 126 -1.11 13.41 5.06
N ALA A 127 -0.70 13.45 3.79
CA ALA A 127 0.02 12.33 3.19
C ALA A 127 1.39 12.10 3.85
N ILE A 128 2.13 13.16 4.15
CA ILE A 128 3.41 13.08 4.88
C ILE A 128 3.17 12.57 6.31
N ASP A 129 2.16 13.08 7.00
CA ASP A 129 1.78 12.66 8.36
C ASP A 129 1.44 11.18 8.42
N MET A 130 0.75 10.64 7.40
CA MET A 130 0.52 9.20 7.29
C MET A 130 1.83 8.41 7.19
N LEU A 131 2.81 8.88 6.42
CA LEU A 131 4.11 8.23 6.31
C LEU A 131 4.91 8.31 7.62
N GLN A 132 4.75 9.39 8.40
CA GLN A 132 5.38 9.53 9.72
C GLN A 132 4.78 8.58 10.77
N GLN A 133 3.48 8.28 10.66
CA GLN A 133 2.80 7.35 11.58
C GLN A 133 3.01 5.88 11.22
N LEU A 134 3.34 5.58 9.97
CA LEU A 134 3.68 4.22 9.56
C LEU A 134 5.02 3.77 10.17
N PRO A 135 5.14 2.50 10.60
CA PRO A 135 6.40 1.98 11.10
C PRO A 135 7.46 1.98 10.01
N SER A 136 8.73 2.17 10.40
CA SER A 136 9.86 2.04 9.48
C SER A 136 9.85 0.71 8.75
N GLU A 137 10.09 0.76 7.45
CA GLU A 137 10.25 -0.44 6.64
C GLU A 137 11.47 -1.25 7.08
N LYS A 138 11.41 -2.55 6.86
CA LYS A 138 12.50 -3.49 7.14
C LYS A 138 13.11 -3.94 5.83
N ASN A 139 14.25 -3.34 5.47
CA ASN A 139 15.01 -3.69 4.28
C ASN A 139 16.52 -3.44 4.50
N HIS A 140 17.33 -3.96 3.59
CA HIS A 140 18.80 -3.91 3.71
C HIS A 140 19.36 -2.48 3.76
N VAL A 141 18.69 -1.50 3.14
CA VAL A 141 19.11 -0.09 3.16
C VAL A 141 18.93 0.49 4.54
N VAL A 142 17.77 0.27 5.16
CA VAL A 142 17.50 0.71 6.53
C VAL A 142 18.48 0.04 7.50
N THR A 143 18.73 -1.26 7.36
CA THR A 143 19.71 -1.98 8.19
C THR A 143 21.13 -1.41 8.05
N LEU A 144 21.54 -1.04 6.83
CA LEU A 144 22.84 -0.42 6.57
C LEU A 144 22.98 0.91 7.30
N PHE A 145 21.99 1.80 7.19
CA PHE A 145 22.01 3.09 7.88
C PHE A 145 21.91 2.95 9.39
N ASP A 146 21.14 1.99 9.88
CA ASP A 146 21.05 1.68 11.31
C ASP A 146 22.40 1.30 11.91
N ALA A 147 23.19 0.50 11.18
CA ALA A 147 24.55 0.13 11.56
C ALA A 147 25.53 1.31 11.55
N LEU A 148 25.25 2.36 10.77
CA LEU A 148 25.99 3.63 10.75
C LEU A 148 25.49 4.64 11.80
N GLY A 149 24.56 4.24 12.68
CA GLY A 149 24.00 5.09 13.73
C GLY A 149 22.82 5.97 13.30
N VAL A 150 22.37 5.87 12.04
CA VAL A 150 21.21 6.62 11.53
C VAL A 150 19.94 5.79 11.73
N LYS A 151 19.21 6.08 12.81
CA LYS A 151 17.99 5.36 13.19
C LYS A 151 16.78 5.78 12.34
N SER A 152 15.97 4.80 11.95
CA SER A 152 14.72 5.00 11.20
C SER A 152 13.54 4.55 12.06
N TYR A 153 12.65 5.48 12.41
CA TYR A 153 11.51 5.22 13.30
C TYR A 153 10.18 5.11 12.54
N SER A 154 10.09 5.73 11.37
CA SER A 154 8.87 5.80 10.55
C SER A 154 9.13 5.42 9.10
N ALA A 155 8.05 5.19 8.34
CA ALA A 155 8.16 4.96 6.91
C ALA A 155 8.64 6.22 6.17
N ALA A 156 8.33 7.42 6.65
CA ALA A 156 8.90 8.66 6.14
C ALA A 156 10.43 8.64 6.20
N ASN A 157 11.01 8.22 7.33
CA ASN A 157 12.46 8.09 7.49
C ASN A 157 13.03 7.02 6.56
N SER A 158 12.42 5.82 6.52
CA SER A 158 12.94 4.75 5.67
C SER A 158 12.91 5.15 4.20
N GLN A 159 11.80 5.71 3.71
CA GLN A 159 11.67 6.18 2.33
C GLN A 159 12.70 7.28 2.01
N ALA A 160 12.94 8.22 2.92
CA ALA A 160 13.99 9.23 2.76
C ALA A 160 15.39 8.59 2.63
N LEU A 161 15.71 7.57 3.43
CA LEU A 161 16.97 6.84 3.36
C LEU A 161 17.13 6.04 2.07
N LEU A 162 16.05 5.39 1.59
CA LEU A 162 16.05 4.72 0.30
C LEU A 162 16.38 5.70 -0.83
N ILE A 163 15.71 6.85 -0.87
CA ILE A 163 15.93 7.89 -1.88
C ILE A 163 17.33 8.50 -1.75
N LEU A 164 17.79 8.77 -0.53
CA LEU A 164 19.14 9.26 -0.25
C LEU A 164 20.19 8.32 -0.83
N LYS A 165 20.09 7.01 -0.54
CA LYS A 165 21.00 6.00 -1.06
C LYS A 165 20.96 5.93 -2.58
N LEU A 166 19.77 5.79 -3.15
CA LEU A 166 19.56 5.60 -4.58
C LEU A 166 19.99 6.81 -5.41
N ARG A 167 19.68 8.03 -4.94
CA ARG A 167 19.91 9.26 -5.70
C ARG A 167 21.31 9.83 -5.46
N TYR A 168 21.88 9.67 -4.27
CA TYR A 168 23.16 10.28 -3.92
C TYR A 168 24.27 9.27 -3.63
N CYS A 169 24.11 8.40 -2.62
CA CYS A 169 25.20 7.55 -2.14
C CYS A 169 25.71 6.60 -3.22
N ASP A 170 24.81 5.86 -3.88
CA ASP A 170 25.17 4.89 -4.92
C ASP A 170 25.77 5.58 -6.16
N LYS A 171 25.45 6.85 -6.36
CA LYS A 171 26.00 7.69 -7.44
C LYS A 171 27.24 8.48 -7.02
N LYS A 172 27.72 8.32 -5.78
CA LYS A 172 28.85 9.07 -5.21
C LYS A 172 28.69 10.60 -5.30
N GLN A 173 27.46 11.11 -5.24
CA GLN A 173 27.16 12.54 -5.34
C GLN A 173 27.24 13.25 -3.99
N CYS A 174 28.28 12.98 -3.20
CA CYS A 174 28.42 13.49 -1.83
C CYS A 174 28.40 15.03 -1.77
N LEU A 175 29.03 15.70 -2.75
CA LEU A 175 29.06 17.17 -2.85
C LEU A 175 27.69 17.81 -3.15
N ARG A 176 26.71 17.03 -3.59
CA ARG A 176 25.33 17.48 -3.84
C ARG A 176 24.35 17.04 -2.76
N CYS A 177 24.82 16.23 -1.81
CA CYS A 177 24.03 15.68 -0.73
C CYS A 177 24.26 16.50 0.53
N ILE A 178 23.21 16.93 1.22
CA ILE A 178 23.34 17.68 2.48
C ILE A 178 24.12 16.89 3.53
N PHE A 179 23.87 15.58 3.66
CA PHE A 179 24.64 14.70 4.54
C PHE A 179 26.09 14.56 4.10
N GLY A 180 26.33 14.36 2.79
CA GLY A 180 27.67 14.21 2.24
C GLY A 180 28.53 15.46 2.44
N ASN A 181 27.97 16.64 2.14
CA ASN A 181 28.63 17.92 2.38
C ASN A 181 28.99 18.10 3.85
N ARG A 182 28.04 17.85 4.76
CA ARG A 182 28.29 17.97 6.21
C ARG A 182 29.41 17.05 6.67
N LEU A 183 29.43 15.79 6.22
CA LEU A 183 30.48 14.82 6.57
C LEU A 183 31.86 15.23 6.06
N LEU A 184 31.94 15.75 4.83
CA LEU A 184 33.22 16.20 4.24
C LEU A 184 33.78 17.43 4.95
N THR A 185 32.92 18.37 5.35
CA THR A 185 33.33 19.59 6.07
C THR A 185 33.61 19.39 7.56
N GLN A 186 33.19 18.26 8.15
CA GLN A 186 33.40 17.99 9.57
C GLN A 186 34.82 17.50 9.90
N ASN A 187 35.59 17.03 8.90
CA ASN A 187 36.96 16.56 9.09
C ASN A 187 38.01 17.69 9.13
N ASP A 188 37.61 18.96 9.01
CA ASP A 188 38.50 20.13 9.09
C ASP A 188 38.60 20.73 10.53
N LYS A 189 38.26 19.96 11.57
CA LYS A 189 38.45 20.30 12.98
C LYS A 189 38.93 19.10 13.78
#